data_AF-A0A438DR32-F1
#
_entry.id   AF-A0A438DR32-F1
#
_cell.length_a   1.000
_cell.length_b   1.000
_cell.length_c   1.000
_cell.angle_alpha   90.00
_cell.angle_beta   90.00
_cell.angle_gamma   90.00
#
_symmetry.space_group_name_H-M   'P 1'
#
loop_
_entity.id
_entity.type
_entity.pdbx_description
1 polymer ?
#
loop_
_entity_poly.entity_id
_entity_poly.type
_entity_poly.pdbx_seq_one_letter_code
_entity_poly.pdbx_strand_id
1 'polypeptide(L)'
;MEEVGRLLCCLDGKMVRVDEEDRVRWMDSKDGAFSVKSLYRALQPVSIASFPMKIIWNSYVRLKISFFAWEASWGRVLTLDRLQRRGWALANRCFLC
;
A
#
# COMPACT_ATOMS: atom_id res chain seq x y z
N MET A 1 -10.23 -38.29 3.58
CA MET A 1 -10.33 -37.06 4.40
C MET A 1 -9.68 -37.23 5.77
N GLU A 2 -9.93 -38.34 6.49
CA GLU A 2 -9.31 -38.60 7.80
C GLU A 2 -7.78 -38.67 7.79
N GLU A 3 -7.16 -39.32 6.81
CA GLU A 3 -5.69 -39.39 6.69
C GLU A 3 -5.08 -38.01 6.43
N VAL A 4 -5.75 -37.18 5.64
CA VAL A 4 -5.32 -35.79 5.36
C VAL A 4 -5.44 -34.92 6.62
N GLY A 5 -6.53 -35.08 7.38
CA GLY A 5 -6.71 -34.40 8.66
C GLY A 5 -5.64 -34.80 9.69
N ARG A 6 -5.29 -36.10 9.76
CA ARG A 6 -4.19 -36.60 10.61
C ARG A 6 -2.84 -36.05 10.18
N LEU A 7 -2.56 -36.03 8.88
CA LEU A 7 -1.32 -35.50 8.33
C LEU A 7 -1.14 -34.00 8.67
N LEU A 8 -2.18 -33.18 8.46
CA LEU A 8 -2.15 -31.74 8.78
C LEU A 8 -2.00 -31.49 10.28
N CYS A 9 -2.59 -32.33 11.12
CA CYS A 9 -2.44 -32.26 12.57
C CYS A 9 -0.99 -32.53 12.99
N CYS A 10 -0.34 -33.52 12.39
CA CYS A 10 1.07 -33.83 12.66
C CYS A 10 2.05 -32.76 12.15
N LEU A 11 1.78 -32.15 11.00
CA LEU A 11 2.69 -31.17 10.37
C LEU A 11 2.57 -29.77 10.96
N ASP A 12 1.34 -29.29 11.19
CA ASP A 12 1.06 -27.87 11.43
C ASP A 12 0.22 -27.64 12.71
N GLY A 13 -0.08 -28.71 13.46
CA GLY A 13 -0.92 -28.67 14.66
C GLY A 13 -2.39 -28.28 14.40
N LYS A 14 -2.82 -28.28 13.14
CA LYS A 14 -4.16 -27.84 12.73
C LYS A 14 -5.05 -29.05 12.47
N MET A 15 -6.18 -29.11 13.16
CA MET A 15 -7.20 -30.13 12.95
C MET A 15 -8.27 -29.64 11.98
N VAL A 16 -8.46 -30.37 10.88
CA VAL A 16 -9.49 -30.06 9.88
C VAL A 16 -10.86 -30.40 10.44
N ARG A 17 -11.77 -29.43 10.43
CA ARG A 17 -13.18 -29.64 10.79
C ARG A 17 -13.95 -30.08 9.56
N VAL A 18 -14.28 -31.36 9.49
CA VAL A 18 -14.93 -31.97 8.32
C VAL A 18 -16.39 -31.49 8.15
N ASP A 19 -17.01 -31.01 9.22
CA ASP A 19 -18.42 -30.59 9.26
C ASP A 19 -18.62 -29.07 9.05
N GLU A 20 -17.52 -28.32 8.85
CA GLU A 20 -17.59 -26.89 8.55
C GLU A 20 -17.20 -26.63 7.10
N GLU A 21 -17.98 -25.81 6.39
CA GLU A 21 -17.58 -25.31 5.08
C GLU A 21 -16.36 -24.39 5.17
N ASP A 22 -15.47 -24.50 4.18
CA ASP A 22 -14.32 -23.63 4.05
C ASP A 22 -14.75 -22.16 3.91
N ARG A 23 -14.11 -21.28 4.68
CA ARG A 23 -14.35 -19.83 4.64
C ARG A 23 -13.08 -19.08 4.36
N VAL A 24 -13.14 -18.17 3.39
CA VAL A 24 -12.05 -17.21 3.14
C VAL A 24 -12.01 -16.21 4.29
N ARG A 25 -10.85 -16.11 4.96
CA ARG A 25 -10.60 -15.12 6.02
C ARG A 25 -9.62 -14.05 5.54
N TRP A 26 -9.93 -12.80 5.87
CA TRP A 26 -9.06 -11.66 5.60
C TRP A 26 -7.99 -11.54 6.70
N MET A 27 -6.73 -11.82 6.36
CA MET A 27 -5.63 -11.89 7.34
C MET A 27 -5.24 -10.52 7.92
N ASP A 28 -5.48 -9.43 7.18
CA ASP A 28 -5.15 -8.07 7.65
C ASP A 28 -6.24 -7.45 8.54
N SER A 29 -7.21 -8.24 9.02
CA SER A 29 -8.19 -7.81 10.04
C SER A 29 -8.29 -8.80 11.19
N LYS A 30 -8.43 -8.28 12.41
CA LYS A 30 -8.49 -9.09 13.64
C LYS A 30 -9.73 -9.99 13.71
N ASP A 31 -10.84 -9.52 13.16
CA ASP A 31 -12.09 -10.29 13.05
C ASP A 31 -12.07 -11.29 11.88
N GLY A 32 -11.07 -11.20 10.99
CA GLY A 32 -10.99 -12.00 9.78
C GLY A 32 -12.00 -11.60 8.71
N ALA A 33 -12.75 -10.51 8.90
CA ALA A 33 -13.76 -10.05 7.95
C ALA A 33 -13.11 -9.19 6.86
N PHE A 34 -13.54 -9.42 5.62
CA PHE A 34 -13.14 -8.57 4.50
C PHE A 34 -13.92 -7.26 4.54
N SER A 35 -13.23 -6.16 4.26
CA SER A 35 -13.86 -4.88 3.93
C SER A 35 -13.02 -4.14 2.91
N VAL A 36 -13.66 -3.30 2.11
CA VAL A 36 -12.94 -2.41 1.17
C VAL A 36 -11.92 -1.55 1.93
N LYS A 37 -12.27 -1.08 3.14
CA LYS A 37 -11.39 -0.30 4.00
C LYS A 37 -10.14 -1.09 4.44
N SER A 38 -10.29 -2.34 4.84
CA SER A 38 -9.16 -3.18 5.26
C SER A 38 -8.26 -3.56 4.08
N LEU A 39 -8.82 -3.79 2.90
CA LEU A 39 -8.07 -3.98 1.66
C LEU A 39 -7.19 -2.76 1.34
N TYR A 40 -7.77 -1.54 1.33
CA TYR A 40 -6.98 -0.33 1.06
C TYR A 40 -5.90 -0.10 2.10
N ARG A 41 -6.15 -0.43 3.38
CA ARG A 41 -5.13 -0.36 4.42
C ARG A 41 -3.97 -1.32 4.19
N ALA A 42 -4.24 -2.54 3.72
CA ALA A 42 -3.21 -3.53 3.39
C ALA A 42 -2.41 -3.16 2.13
N LEU A 43 -3.07 -2.57 1.13
CA LEU A 43 -2.42 -2.09 -0.10
C LEU A 43 -1.64 -0.79 0.12
N GLN A 44 -2.01 0.00 1.13
CA GLN A 44 -1.30 1.23 1.44
C GLN A 44 0.09 0.83 1.95
N PRO A 45 1.19 1.28 1.30
CA PRO A 45 2.51 1.12 1.88
C PRO A 45 2.45 1.71 3.27
N VAL A 46 2.87 0.94 4.30
CA VAL A 46 2.94 1.43 5.68
C VAL A 46 3.79 2.68 5.63
N SER A 47 3.15 3.85 5.58
CA SER A 47 3.84 5.12 5.58
C SER A 47 4.30 5.29 7.02
N ILE A 48 5.53 4.85 7.29
CA ILE A 48 6.19 4.98 8.60
C ILE A 48 6.19 6.46 9.04
N ALA A 49 6.13 7.39 8.07
CA ALA A 49 5.86 8.80 8.32
C ALA A 49 4.36 9.12 8.18
N SER A 50 3.79 9.81 9.17
CA SER A 50 2.47 10.41 9.06
C SER A 50 2.45 11.40 7.89
N PHE A 51 1.52 11.21 6.96
CA PHE A 51 1.35 12.14 5.83
C PHE A 51 1.06 13.56 6.38
N PRO A 52 1.83 14.60 6.02
CA PRO A 52 1.72 15.93 6.61
C PRO A 52 0.54 16.74 6.04
N MET A 53 -0.68 16.18 6.18
CA MET A 53 -1.94 16.70 5.62
C MET A 53 -2.19 18.17 5.95
N LYS A 54 -1.95 18.55 7.21
CA LYS A 54 -2.20 19.92 7.70
C LYS A 54 -1.23 20.95 7.11
N ILE A 55 -0.02 20.52 6.76
CA ILE A 55 1.00 21.39 6.15
C ILE A 55 0.70 21.57 4.67
N ILE A 56 0.33 20.47 3.99
CA ILE A 56 0.05 20.46 2.55
C ILE A 56 -1.26 21.18 2.23
N TRP A 57 -2.33 20.90 2.98
CA TRP A 57 -3.67 21.47 2.76
C TRP A 57 -3.95 22.64 3.71
N ASN A 58 -3.05 23.61 3.70
CA ASN A 58 -3.16 24.84 4.46
C ASN A 58 -3.79 25.95 3.58
N SER A 59 -4.80 26.66 4.08
CA SER A 59 -5.47 27.76 3.37
C SER A 59 -4.53 28.94 3.01
N TYR A 60 -3.43 29.10 3.75
CA TYR A 60 -2.39 30.09 3.47
C TYR A 60 -1.45 29.67 2.32
N VAL A 61 -1.51 28.40 1.88
CA VAL A 61 -0.65 27.87 0.82
C VAL A 61 -1.43 27.85 -0.50
N ARG A 62 -0.79 28.31 -1.58
CA ARG A 62 -1.38 28.23 -2.92
C ARG A 62 -1.56 26.78 -3.34
N LEU A 63 -2.71 26.47 -3.96
CA LEU A 63 -3.04 25.12 -4.44
C LEU A 63 -1.94 24.47 -5.28
N LYS A 64 -1.25 25.23 -6.15
CA LYS A 64 -0.11 24.71 -6.94
C LYS A 64 1.00 24.14 -6.07
N ILE A 65 1.29 24.79 -4.95
CA ILE A 65 2.32 24.36 -3.99
C ILE A 65 1.82 23.14 -3.22
N SER A 66 0.55 23.14 -2.80
CA SER A 66 -0.07 21.99 -2.14
C SER A 66 -0.06 20.73 -3.01
N PHE A 67 -0.44 20.85 -4.29
CA PHE A 67 -0.39 19.74 -5.24
C PHE A 67 1.04 19.22 -5.43
N PHE A 68 2.01 20.13 -5.59
CA PHE A 68 3.41 19.74 -5.71
C PHE A 68 3.92 19.03 -4.45
N ALA A 69 3.62 19.55 -3.26
CA ALA A 69 4.03 18.95 -1.98
C ALA A 69 3.34 17.59 -1.72
N TRP A 70 2.08 17.42 -2.13
CA TRP A 70 1.38 16.13 -2.12
C TRP A 70 2.10 15.12 -3.02
N GLU A 71 2.33 15.45 -4.29
CA GLU A 71 3.10 14.60 -5.22
C GLU A 71 4.49 14.27 -4.66
N ALA A 72 5.15 15.24 -4.01
CA ALA A 72 6.49 15.06 -3.43
C ALA A 72 6.49 14.08 -2.27
N SER A 73 5.49 14.18 -1.40
CA SER A 73 5.33 13.31 -0.23
C SER A 73 5.08 11.85 -0.61
N TRP A 74 4.47 11.61 -1.76
CA TRP A 74 4.29 10.27 -2.33
C TRP A 74 5.46 9.81 -3.19
N GLY A 75 6.50 10.63 -3.33
CA GLY A 75 7.60 10.39 -4.24
C GLY A 75 7.07 10.18 -5.66
N ARG A 76 6.18 11.04 -6.13
CA ARG A 76 5.56 11.03 -7.47
C ARG A 76 5.80 12.31 -8.26
N VAL A 77 6.55 13.26 -7.71
CA VAL A 77 7.02 14.44 -8.44
C VAL A 77 7.67 14.03 -9.75
N LEU A 78 7.31 14.73 -10.81
CA LEU A 78 7.88 14.59 -12.15
C LEU A 78 9.30 15.16 -12.17
N THR A 79 10.22 14.45 -11.53
CA THR A 79 11.65 14.74 -11.62
C THR A 79 12.14 14.44 -13.04
N LEU A 80 13.21 15.12 -13.45
CA LEU A 80 13.77 15.02 -14.80
C LEU A 80 14.09 13.56 -15.17
N ASP A 81 14.65 12.79 -14.25
CA ASP A 81 14.96 11.36 -14.42
C ASP A 81 13.71 10.49 -14.63
N ARG A 82 12.56 10.83 -14.03
CA ARG A 82 11.30 10.09 -14.23
C ARG A 82 10.67 10.42 -15.56
N LEU A 83 10.77 11.67 -16.00
CA LEU A 83 10.28 12.09 -17.31
C LEU A 83 11.11 11.42 -18.41
N GLN A 84 12.43 11.39 -18.26
CA GLN A 84 13.33 10.68 -19.18
C GLN A 84 13.05 9.17 -19.24
N ARG A 85 12.83 8.51 -18.08
CA ARG A 85 12.42 7.09 -18.05
C ARG A 85 11.08 6.82 -18.74
N ARG A 86 10.23 7.83 -18.90
CA ARG A 86 8.97 7.76 -19.66
C ARG A 86 9.13 8.13 -21.13
N GLY A 87 10.36 8.34 -21.62
CA GLY A 87 10.65 8.66 -23.03
C GLY A 87 10.62 10.16 -23.35
N TRP A 88 10.54 11.05 -22.35
CA TRP A 88 10.54 12.49 -22.59
C TRP A 88 11.98 13.00 -22.70
N ALA A 89 12.34 13.51 -23.89
CA ALA A 89 13.63 14.16 -24.11
C ALA A 89 13.60 15.61 -23.60
N LEU A 90 14.09 15.83 -22.38
CA LEU A 90 14.28 17.17 -21.81
C LEU A 90 15.74 17.57 -21.89
N ALA A 91 16.01 18.75 -22.44
CA ALA A 91 17.33 19.38 -22.36
C ALA A 91 17.61 19.76 -20.91
N ASN A 92 18.56 19.08 -20.26
CA ASN A 92 18.99 19.45 -18.93
C ASN A 92 19.92 20.67 -19.04
N ARG A 93 19.51 21.81 -18.48
CA ARG A 93 20.34 23.04 -18.40
C ARG A 93 20.88 23.28 -16.98
N CYS A 94 20.71 22.32 -16.09
CA CYS A 94 21.23 22.40 -14.74
C CYS A 94 22.72 22.06 -14.74
N PHE A 95 23.57 23.03 -14.38
CA PHE A 95 25.03 22.86 -14.31
C PHE A 95 25.51 21.99 -13.13
N LEU A 96 24.61 21.68 -12.20
CA LEU A 96 24.87 20.90 -10.98
C LEU A 96 24.13 19.54 -10.99
N CYS A 97 23.53 19.23 -12.13
CA CYS A 97 22.94 17.96 -12.49
C CYS A 97 23.83 17.38 -13.61
#